data_AF-A0A5C7KTJ4-F1
#
_entry.id   AF-A0A5C7KTJ4-F1
#
_cell.length_a   1.000
_cell.length_b   1.000
_cell.length_c   1.000
_cell.angle_alpha   90.00
_cell.angle_beta   90.00
_cell.angle_gamma   90.00
#
_symmetry.space_group_name_H-M   'P 1'
#
loop_
_entity.id
_entity.type
_entity.pdbx_description
1 polymer ?
#
loop_
_entity_poly.entity_id
_entity_poly.type
_entity_poly.pdbx_seq_one_letter_code
_entity_poly.pdbx_strand_id
1 'polypeptide(L)'
;ATVGVMTVVQHAITKKSEYRLFKLRGEHGGNDLSALEEILTRRLAHKEWTLPELIVVDGALLQSDVAARVLKRQKLSIPIVGVVKNEKHQPKKVIGPRSLVKRFENDILLANAEAHRFAISFHRKKKREAFLQG
;
A
#
# COMPACT_ATOMS: atom_id res chain seq x y z
N ALA A 1 -4.96 -8.56 -16.22
CA ALA A 1 -4.53 -8.84 -14.84
C ALA A 1 -4.12 -7.57 -14.11
N THR A 2 -4.89 -7.22 -13.08
CA THR A 2 -4.63 -6.12 -12.14
C THR A 2 -3.47 -6.51 -11.20
N VAL A 3 -2.64 -5.54 -10.83
CA VAL A 3 -1.46 -5.76 -9.99
C VAL A 3 -1.48 -4.74 -8.85
N GLY A 4 -1.42 -5.23 -7.62
CA GLY A 4 -1.19 -4.42 -6.43
C GLY A 4 0.30 -4.16 -6.23
N VAL A 5 0.63 -2.97 -5.73
CA VAL A 5 2.01 -2.61 -5.41
C VAL A 5 2.17 -2.43 -3.90
N MET A 6 3.31 -2.85 -3.38
CA MET A 6 3.73 -2.58 -2.00
C MET A 6 5.15 -2.04 -2.02
N THR A 7 5.35 -0.88 -1.40
CA THR A 7 6.65 -0.24 -1.23
C THR A 7 7.02 -0.23 0.24
N VAL A 8 8.31 -0.08 0.52
CA VAL A 8 8.85 -0.07 1.88
C VAL A 8 9.72 1.16 2.04
N VAL A 9 9.53 1.87 3.15
CA VAL A 9 10.38 2.97 3.60
C VAL A 9 10.99 2.57 4.93
N GLN A 10 12.28 2.83 5.09
CA GLN A 10 13.02 2.58 6.33
C GLN A 10 13.98 3.75 6.55
N HIS A 11 13.89 4.39 7.71
CA HIS A 11 14.72 5.55 8.07
C HIS A 11 14.72 6.65 6.99
N ALA A 12 13.54 7.10 6.55
CA ALA A 12 13.36 8.10 5.49
C ALA A 12 13.92 7.73 4.10
N ILE A 13 14.28 6.45 3.88
CA ILE A 13 14.81 5.98 2.60
C ILE A 13 13.91 4.88 2.04
N THR A 14 13.66 4.95 0.74
CA THR A 14 12.92 3.91 0.03
C THR A 14 13.75 2.63 -0.12
N LYS A 15 13.24 1.50 0.37
CA LYS A 15 13.92 0.20 0.35
C LYS A 15 13.44 -0.64 -0.84
N LYS A 16 13.92 -0.31 -2.04
CA LYS A 16 13.48 -0.93 -3.30
C LYS A 16 13.61 -2.46 -3.34
N SER A 17 14.59 -3.03 -2.66
CA SER A 17 14.78 -4.49 -2.53
C SER A 17 13.61 -5.18 -1.82
N GLU A 18 12.86 -4.45 -1.01
CA GLU A 18 11.72 -4.96 -0.25
C GLU A 18 10.38 -4.71 -0.94
N TYR A 19 10.39 -4.15 -2.15
CA TYR A 19 9.16 -3.93 -2.89
C TYR A 19 8.57 -5.27 -3.32
N ARG A 20 7.25 -5.32 -3.38
CA ARG A 20 6.53 -6.50 -3.84
C ARG A 20 5.43 -6.08 -4.80
N LEU A 21 5.24 -6.91 -5.81
CA LEU A 21 4.13 -6.84 -6.74
C LEU A 21 3.21 -8.03 -6.50
N PHE A 22 1.94 -7.76 -6.32
CA PHE A 22 0.93 -8.78 -6.11
C PHE A 22 0.06 -8.86 -7.34
N LYS A 23 0.25 -9.92 -8.15
CA LYS A 23 -0.73 -10.27 -9.17
C LYS A 23 -2.00 -10.71 -8.44
N LEU A 24 -3.04 -9.89 -8.55
CA LEU A 24 -4.31 -10.10 -7.87
C LEU A 24 -5.06 -11.26 -8.52
N ARG A 25 -5.68 -12.11 -7.70
CA ARG A 25 -6.33 -13.35 -8.13
C ARG A 25 -7.83 -13.21 -7.93
N GLY A 26 -8.54 -12.86 -9.00
CA GLY A 26 -10.00 -12.80 -9.01
C GLY A 26 -10.53 -11.56 -9.73
N GLU A 27 -11.86 -11.52 -9.88
CA GLU A 27 -12.55 -10.32 -10.32
C GLU A 27 -12.76 -9.40 -9.14
N HIS A 28 -11.78 -8.53 -8.90
CA HIS A 28 -11.94 -7.47 -7.90
C HIS A 28 -12.92 -6.39 -8.37
N GLY A 29 -13.40 -6.42 -9.62
CA GLY A 29 -14.41 -5.48 -10.14
C GLY A 29 -14.00 -3.99 -10.09
N GLY A 30 -12.70 -3.70 -9.97
CA GLY A 30 -12.22 -2.34 -9.68
C GLY A 30 -12.39 -1.90 -8.22
N ASN A 31 -12.75 -2.81 -7.31
CA ASN A 31 -12.88 -2.56 -5.89
C ASN A 31 -11.51 -2.62 -5.19
N ASP A 32 -10.96 -1.45 -4.87
CA ASP A 32 -9.68 -1.31 -4.18
C ASP A 32 -9.65 -1.98 -2.79
N LEU A 33 -10.81 -2.18 -2.14
CA LEU A 33 -10.89 -2.78 -0.81
C LEU A 33 -10.61 -4.29 -0.83
N SER A 34 -11.19 -5.04 -1.78
CA SER A 34 -10.96 -6.48 -1.88
C SER A 34 -9.53 -6.79 -2.34
N ALA A 35 -8.99 -5.94 -3.22
CA ALA A 35 -7.59 -5.99 -3.62
C ALA A 35 -6.65 -5.76 -2.42
N LEU A 36 -6.91 -4.72 -1.61
CA LEU A 36 -6.14 -4.43 -0.39
C LEU A 36 -6.20 -5.60 0.61
N GLU A 37 -7.38 -6.18 0.79
CA GLU A 37 -7.56 -7.34 1.67
C GLU A 37 -6.70 -8.54 1.23
N GLU A 38 -6.70 -8.87 -0.08
CA GLU A 38 -5.87 -9.95 -0.62
C GLU A 38 -4.38 -9.66 -0.42
N ILE A 39 -3.93 -8.45 -0.76
CA ILE A 39 -2.52 -8.05 -0.65
C ILE A 39 -2.04 -8.20 0.79
N LEU A 40 -2.76 -7.61 1.75
CA LEU A 40 -2.38 -7.66 3.16
C LEU A 40 -2.44 -9.08 3.71
N THR A 41 -3.46 -9.86 3.34
CA THR A 41 -3.58 -11.24 3.79
C THR A 41 -2.39 -12.08 3.30
N ARG A 42 -2.02 -11.94 2.02
CA ARG A 42 -0.86 -12.65 1.45
C ARG A 42 0.46 -12.15 2.04
N ARG A 43 0.63 -10.83 2.17
CA ARG A 43 1.81 -10.21 2.77
C ARG A 43 2.07 -10.71 4.19
N LEU A 44 1.03 -10.82 5.01
CA LEU A 44 1.16 -11.20 6.42
C LEU A 44 1.23 -12.73 6.61
N ALA A 45 0.91 -13.51 5.59
CA ALA A 45 1.16 -14.96 5.59
C ALA A 45 2.65 -15.31 5.44
N HIS A 46 3.46 -14.42 4.85
CA HIS A 46 4.92 -14.55 4.76
C HIS A 46 5.57 -14.19 6.09
N LYS A 47 5.75 -15.19 6.96
CA LYS A 47 6.36 -15.02 8.30
C LYS A 47 7.84 -14.64 8.25
N GLU A 48 8.51 -14.97 7.14
CA GLU A 48 9.91 -14.64 6.89
C GLU A 48 10.13 -13.17 6.51
N TRP A 49 9.06 -12.42 6.20
CA TRP A 49 9.15 -10.99 5.92
C TRP A 49 8.92 -10.18 7.19
N THR A 50 9.92 -9.38 7.57
CA THR A 50 9.88 -8.47 8.71
C THR A 50 8.57 -7.69 8.78
N LEU A 51 7.90 -7.73 9.94
CA LEU A 51 6.69 -6.95 10.14
C LEU A 51 7.01 -5.45 10.20
N PRO A 52 6.21 -4.59 9.56
CA PRO A 52 6.42 -3.15 9.63
C PRO A 52 5.99 -2.61 11.00
N GLU A 53 6.59 -1.50 11.42
CA GLU A 53 6.16 -0.73 12.60
C GLU A 53 4.87 0.07 12.32
N LEU A 54 4.55 0.31 11.05
CA LEU A 54 3.40 1.10 10.61
C LEU A 54 2.96 0.65 9.22
N ILE A 55 1.65 0.48 9.01
CA ILE A 55 1.06 0.26 7.68
C ILE A 55 0.45 1.56 7.18
N VAL A 56 0.84 1.96 5.97
CA VAL A 56 0.27 3.12 5.28
C VAL A 56 -0.64 2.62 4.16
N VAL A 57 -1.90 3.05 4.16
CA VAL A 57 -2.86 2.75 3.08
C VAL A 57 -3.19 4.01 2.30
N ASP A 58 -3.37 3.86 0.99
CA ASP A 58 -3.82 4.92 0.09
C ASP A 58 -5.35 4.99 0.14
N GLY A 59 -5.87 5.94 0.91
CA GLY A 59 -7.30 6.04 1.21
C GLY A 59 -7.60 6.26 2.69
N ALA A 60 -8.87 6.53 2.98
CA ALA A 60 -9.34 6.96 4.28
C ALA A 60 -9.81 5.77 5.15
N LEU A 61 -11.05 5.85 5.65
CA LEU A 61 -11.62 4.94 6.63
C LEU A 61 -11.78 3.51 6.10
N LEU A 62 -12.37 3.33 4.92
CA LEU A 62 -12.68 1.99 4.39
C LEU A 62 -11.43 1.12 4.20
N GLN A 63 -10.36 1.70 3.64
CA GLN A 63 -9.07 1.01 3.47
C GLN A 63 -8.43 0.67 4.82
N SER A 64 -8.50 1.61 5.77
CA SER A 64 -7.96 1.42 7.12
C SER A 64 -8.71 0.31 7.86
N ASP A 65 -10.04 0.24 7.72
CA ASP A 65 -10.87 -0.79 8.32
C ASP A 65 -10.59 -2.18 7.74
N VAL A 66 -10.39 -2.28 6.43
CA VAL A 66 -9.97 -3.53 5.77
C VAL A 66 -8.65 -4.00 6.36
N ALA A 67 -7.65 -3.10 6.43
CA ALA A 67 -6.35 -3.43 6.99
C ALA A 67 -6.46 -3.88 8.45
N ALA A 68 -7.26 -3.19 9.26
CA ALA A 68 -7.49 -3.53 10.66
C ALA A 68 -8.14 -4.91 10.81
N ARG A 69 -9.11 -5.26 9.97
CA ARG A 69 -9.71 -6.61 9.96
C ARG A 69 -8.69 -7.69 9.62
N VAL A 70 -7.83 -7.46 8.63
CA VAL A 70 -6.78 -8.42 8.27
C VAL A 70 -5.80 -8.62 9.44
N LEU A 71 -5.33 -7.54 10.05
CA LEU A 71 -4.42 -7.62 11.21
C LEU A 71 -5.06 -8.35 12.38
N LYS A 72 -6.34 -8.09 12.67
CA LYS A 72 -7.09 -8.78 13.72
C LYS A 72 -7.16 -10.29 13.47
N ARG A 73 -7.42 -10.73 12.23
CA ARG A 73 -7.41 -12.16 11.86
C ARG A 73 -6.03 -12.80 12.05
N GLN A 74 -4.97 -12.05 11.79
CA GLN A 74 -3.58 -12.50 11.98
C GLN A 74 -3.07 -12.33 13.42
N LYS A 75 -3.90 -11.82 14.34
CA LYS A 75 -3.54 -11.52 15.74
C LYS A 75 -2.33 -10.59 15.85
N LEU A 76 -2.24 -9.60 14.95
CA LEU A 76 -1.18 -8.60 14.91
C LEU A 76 -1.69 -7.23 15.36
N SER A 77 -0.85 -6.50 16.09
CA SER A 77 -1.15 -5.15 16.61
C SER A 77 -0.27 -4.10 15.96
N ILE A 78 -0.30 -4.04 14.63
CA ILE A 78 0.45 -3.05 13.85
C ILE A 78 -0.46 -1.82 13.64
N PRO A 79 0.00 -0.60 13.93
CA PRO A 79 -0.80 0.59 13.67
C PRO A 79 -0.98 0.83 12.17
N ILE A 80 -2.12 1.41 11.82
CA ILE A 80 -2.48 1.76 10.44
C ILE A 80 -2.70 3.26 10.35
N VAL A 81 -2.21 3.86 9.27
CA VAL A 81 -2.53 5.22 8.87
C VAL A 81 -3.04 5.25 7.44
N GLY A 82 -4.09 6.03 7.21
CA GLY A 82 -4.67 6.25 5.89
C GLY A 82 -4.28 7.61 5.35
N VAL A 83 -3.83 7.68 4.10
CA VAL A 83 -3.55 8.97 3.44
C VAL A 83 -4.73 9.34 2.55
N VAL A 84 -5.41 10.42 2.91
CA VAL A 84 -6.55 10.97 2.17
C VAL A 84 -6.04 11.92 1.10
N LYS A 85 -6.47 11.71 -0.14
CA LYS A 85 -6.16 12.60 -1.26
C LYS A 85 -7.20 13.70 -1.44
N ASN A 86 -6.80 14.83 -2.00
CA ASN A 86 -7.72 15.85 -2.50
C ASN A 86 -8.21 15.50 -3.92
N GLU A 87 -9.07 16.34 -4.48
CA GLU A 87 -9.61 16.21 -5.85
C GLU A 87 -8.51 16.20 -6.93
N LYS A 88 -7.35 16.82 -6.64
CA LYS A 88 -6.16 16.81 -7.50
C LYS A 88 -5.26 15.58 -7.28
N HIS A 89 -5.74 14.57 -6.57
CA HIS A 89 -5.01 13.34 -6.23
C HIS A 89 -3.73 13.55 -5.39
N GLN A 90 -3.59 14.69 -4.73
CA GLN A 90 -2.47 15.00 -3.84
C GLN A 90 -2.82 14.66 -2.38
N PRO A 91 -1.84 14.23 -1.56
CA PRO A 91 -2.06 14.02 -0.13
C PRO A 91 -2.63 15.29 0.54
N LYS A 92 -3.82 15.18 1.13
CA LYS A 92 -4.51 16.27 1.83
C LYS A 92 -4.41 16.11 3.34
N LYS A 93 -4.56 14.89 3.84
CA LYS A 93 -4.63 14.60 5.27
C LYS A 93 -4.19 13.17 5.54
N VAL A 94 -3.52 12.94 6.67
CA VAL A 94 -3.27 11.59 7.19
C VAL A 94 -4.23 11.33 8.35
N ILE A 95 -4.89 10.18 8.33
CA ILE A 95 -5.81 9.71 9.37
C ILE A 95 -5.15 8.56 10.12
N GLY A 96 -5.15 8.63 11.45
CA GLY A 96 -4.62 7.60 12.33
C GLY A 96 -4.21 8.18 13.69
N PRO A 97 -3.55 7.40 14.56
CA PRO A 97 -3.11 7.87 15.87
C PRO A 97 -2.19 9.09 15.74
N ARG A 98 -2.57 10.22 16.36
CA ARG A 98 -1.90 11.52 16.17
C ARG A 98 -0.39 11.48 16.49
N SER A 99 -0.01 10.72 17.51
CA SER A 99 1.41 10.54 17.90
C SER A 99 2.22 9.86 16.81
N LEU A 100 1.67 8.82 16.16
CA LEU A 100 2.33 8.10 15.07
C LEU A 100 2.38 8.93 13.80
N VAL A 101 1.28 9.60 13.46
CA VAL A 101 1.26 10.52 12.30
C VAL A 101 2.33 11.59 12.44
N LYS A 102 2.46 12.21 13.62
CA LYS A 102 3.51 13.22 13.87
C LYS A 102 4.91 12.62 13.85
N ARG A 103 5.09 11.42 14.40
CA ARG A 103 6.42 10.75 14.48
C ARG A 103 6.93 10.32 13.10
N PHE A 104 6.03 9.82 12.25
CA PHE A 104 6.38 9.21 10.96
C PHE A 104 5.92 10.02 9.75
N GLU A 105 5.60 11.31 9.91
CA GLU A 105 5.00 12.15 8.85
C GLU A 105 5.75 12.06 7.52
N ASN A 106 7.06 12.24 7.55
CA ASN A 106 7.91 12.17 6.35
C ASN A 106 7.91 10.78 5.72
N ASP A 107 8.00 9.72 6.52
CA ASP A 107 8.00 8.33 6.04
C ASP A 107 6.65 7.96 5.41
N ILE A 108 5.55 8.42 6.01
CA ILE A 108 4.18 8.21 5.51
C ILE A 108 4.00 8.86 4.14
N LEU A 109 4.39 10.13 4.01
CA LEU A 109 4.27 10.87 2.76
C LEU A 109 5.18 10.28 1.68
N LEU A 110 6.41 9.91 2.04
CA LEU A 110 7.36 9.27 1.15
C LEU A 110 6.84 7.90 0.66
N ALA A 111 6.34 7.06 1.57
CA ALA A 111 5.81 5.74 1.23
C ALA A 111 4.63 5.84 0.26
N ASN A 112 3.72 6.80 0.50
CA ASN A 112 2.57 7.04 -0.38
C ASN A 112 3.00 7.54 -1.77
N ALA A 113 3.86 8.57 -1.83
CA ALA A 113 4.37 9.10 -3.10
C ALA A 113 5.11 8.01 -3.89
N GLU A 114 5.89 7.19 -3.21
CA GLU A 114 6.66 6.10 -3.79
C GLU A 114 5.77 4.96 -4.30
N ALA A 115 4.74 4.56 -3.55
CA ALA A 115 3.75 3.58 -3.99
C ALA A 115 3.04 4.04 -5.26
N HIS A 116 2.63 5.30 -5.31
CA HIS A 116 2.00 5.90 -6.48
C HIS A 116 2.95 5.93 -7.69
N ARG A 117 4.20 6.38 -7.50
CA ARG A 117 5.22 6.37 -8.54
C ARG A 117 5.43 4.96 -9.09
N PHE A 118 5.60 3.98 -8.21
CA PHE A 118 5.89 2.62 -8.59
C PHE A 118 4.73 1.96 -9.36
N ALA A 119 3.49 2.20 -8.95
CA ALA A 119 2.30 1.78 -9.69
C ALA A 119 2.27 2.37 -11.11
N ILE A 120 2.49 3.69 -11.26
CA ILE A 120 2.52 4.36 -12.57
C ILE A 120 3.62 3.76 -13.45
N SER A 121 4.85 3.64 -12.92
CA SER A 121 5.98 3.08 -13.66
C SER A 121 5.69 1.66 -14.16
N PHE A 122 5.10 0.82 -13.30
CA PHE A 122 4.72 -0.54 -13.66
C PHE A 122 3.65 -0.59 -14.77
N HIS A 123 2.59 0.22 -14.64
CA HIS A 123 1.55 0.29 -15.67
C HIS A 123 2.06 0.81 -17.01
N ARG A 124 2.96 1.82 -17.01
CA ARG A 124 3.58 2.33 -18.24
C ARG A 124 4.46 1.27 -18.91
N LYS A 125 5.29 0.56 -18.14
CA LYS A 125 6.16 -0.52 -18.66
C LYS A 125 5.31 -1.61 -19.34
N LYS A 126 4.27 -2.08 -18.66
CA LYS A 126 3.37 -3.12 -19.18
C LYS A 126 2.66 -2.70 -20.46
N LYS A 127 2.22 -1.44 -20.56
CA LYS A 127 1.63 -0.90 -21.80
C LYS A 127 2.62 -0.90 -22.97
N ARG A 128 3.88 -0.52 -22.71
CA ARG A 128 4.93 -0.51 -23.74
C ARG A 128 5.27 -1.93 -24.22
N GLU A 129 5.37 -2.89 -23.31
CA GLU A 129 5.64 -4.29 -23.66
C GLU A 129 4.51 -4.90 -24.50
N ALA A 130 3.25 -4.61 -24.17
CA ALA A 130 2.10 -5.05 -24.96
C ALA A 130 2.07 -4.43 -26.37
N PHE A 131 2.49 -3.17 -26.52
CA PHE A 131 2.58 -2.51 -27.82
C PHE A 131 3.69 -3.07 -28.72
N LEU A 132 4.80 -3.54 -28.15
CA LEU A 132 5.92 -4.10 -28.91
C LEU A 132 5.73 -5.56 -29.33
N GLN A 133 4.70 -6.24 -28.80
CA GLN A 133 4.39 -7.65 -29.06
C GLN A 133 3.15 -7.85 -29.96
N GLY A 134 2.53 -6.76 -30.42
CA GLY A 134 1.43 -6.77 -31.40
C GLY A 134 1.88 -6.16 -32.71
#